data_AF-A0A7S1RR79-F1
#
_entry.id   AF-A0A7S1RR79-F1
#
_cell.length_a   1.000
_cell.length_b   1.000
_cell.length_c   1.000
_cell.angle_alpha   90.00
_cell.angle_beta   90.00
_cell.angle_gamma   90.00
#
_symmetry.space_group_name_H-M   'P 1'
#
loop_
_entity.id
_entity.type
_entity.pdbx_description
1 polymer ?
#
loop_
_entity_poly.entity_id
_entity_poly.type
_entity_poly.pdbx_seq_one_letter_code
_entity_poly.pdbx_strand_id
1 'polypeptide(L)'
;MPTTALDLTQGITEYSSRIALKMLFGQFGEVTACWIPPLEHRGSERAYVKFNTAKAAQAALDASNAGQLYLDGVNLKAEWRLAAARTQDSRDFEARGSNLMTSRDLMRAEAKKARDEREKPKRKERNRSREAERTERRKRSRSRERRRRERSRSNRSGDRGDRGRARSRSKKSEEPVALEDKQGSDDEVTSMVI
;
A
#
# COMPACT_ATOMS: atom_id res chain seq x y z
N MET A 1 -3.97 -25.39 -7.67
CA MET A 1 -3.90 -24.00 -8.17
C MET A 1 -2.52 -23.82 -8.78
N PRO A 2 -2.39 -23.53 -10.08
CA PRO A 2 -1.08 -23.24 -10.66
C PRO A 2 -0.50 -22.01 -9.98
N THR A 3 0.74 -22.10 -9.50
CA THR A 3 1.44 -20.97 -8.90
C THR A 3 1.85 -20.01 -10.02
N THR A 4 1.73 -18.70 -9.78
CA THR A 4 2.18 -17.68 -10.74
C THR A 4 3.48 -17.00 -10.33
N ALA A 5 4.11 -17.50 -9.27
CA ALA A 5 5.34 -16.95 -8.70
C ALA A 5 6.50 -17.94 -8.85
N LEU A 6 7.64 -17.41 -9.26
CA LEU A 6 8.91 -18.11 -9.42
C LEU A 6 9.94 -17.52 -8.45
N ASP A 7 10.68 -18.39 -7.78
CA ASP A 7 11.84 -18.01 -6.98
C ASP A 7 13.11 -18.16 -7.83
N LEU A 8 13.95 -17.13 -7.84
CA LEU A 8 15.21 -17.11 -8.56
C LEU A 8 16.29 -17.74 -7.67
N THR A 9 16.81 -18.90 -8.10
CA THR A 9 17.77 -19.69 -7.34
C THR A 9 19.21 -19.34 -7.70
N GLN A 10 19.47 -18.88 -8.92
CA GLN A 10 20.81 -18.51 -9.42
C GLN A 10 20.75 -17.29 -10.35
N GLY A 11 21.88 -16.60 -10.49
CA GLY A 11 22.10 -15.52 -11.45
C GLY A 11 21.67 -14.12 -11.01
N ILE A 12 21.26 -13.95 -9.76
CA ILE A 12 21.10 -12.63 -9.15
C ILE A 12 22.45 -12.15 -8.62
N THR A 13 23.01 -11.14 -9.26
CA THR A 13 24.28 -10.49 -8.87
C THR A 13 23.99 -9.24 -8.02
N GLU A 14 24.99 -8.56 -7.47
CA GLU A 14 24.85 -7.29 -6.76
C GLU A 14 24.37 -6.14 -7.66
N TYR A 15 24.67 -6.21 -8.96
CA TYR A 15 24.30 -5.20 -9.95
C TYR A 15 22.90 -5.41 -10.52
N SER A 16 22.29 -6.57 -10.23
CA SER A 16 20.97 -6.90 -10.74
C SER A 16 19.91 -5.92 -10.24
N SER A 17 19.29 -5.24 -11.21
CA SER A 17 18.26 -4.23 -10.96
C SER A 17 16.84 -4.78 -11.15
N ARG A 18 15.89 -4.22 -10.39
CA ARG A 18 14.46 -4.57 -10.47
C ARG A 18 13.88 -4.31 -11.86
N ILE A 19 14.35 -3.24 -12.51
CA ILE A 19 13.89 -2.82 -13.83
C ILE A 19 14.37 -3.83 -14.88
N ALA A 20 15.64 -4.24 -14.83
CA ALA A 20 16.19 -5.22 -15.76
C ALA A 20 15.45 -6.57 -15.66
N LEU A 21 15.18 -7.06 -14.44
CA LEU A 21 14.38 -8.26 -14.24
C LEU A 21 12.97 -8.12 -14.82
N LYS A 22 12.31 -6.97 -14.60
CA LYS A 22 10.96 -6.74 -15.12
C LYS A 22 10.94 -6.70 -16.66
N MET A 23 11.94 -6.08 -17.29
CA MET A 23 12.06 -6.04 -18.75
C MET A 23 12.33 -7.43 -19.32
N LEU A 24 13.28 -8.17 -18.75
CA LEU A 24 13.69 -9.49 -19.20
C LEU A 24 12.56 -10.52 -19.07
N PHE A 25 11.81 -10.53 -17.97
CA PHE A 25 10.66 -11.42 -17.83
C PHE A 25 9.40 -10.91 -18.55
N GLY A 26 9.37 -9.62 -18.92
CA GLY A 26 8.27 -8.99 -19.66
C GLY A 26 8.01 -9.60 -21.03
N GLN A 27 9.02 -10.23 -21.65
CA GLN A 27 8.89 -10.91 -22.94
C GLN A 27 7.97 -12.15 -22.90
N PHE A 28 7.83 -12.80 -21.73
CA PHE A 28 6.95 -13.97 -21.55
C PHE A 28 5.54 -13.58 -21.13
N GLY A 29 5.39 -12.39 -20.54
CA GLY A 29 4.10 -11.85 -20.10
C GLY A 29 4.25 -10.75 -19.06
N GLU A 30 3.11 -10.18 -18.68
CA GLU A 30 3.07 -9.08 -17.72
C GLU A 30 3.47 -9.52 -16.30
N VAL A 31 4.51 -8.87 -15.76
CA VAL A 31 5.00 -9.07 -14.39
C VAL A 31 4.23 -8.18 -13.42
N THR A 32 3.44 -8.80 -12.55
CA THR A 32 2.64 -8.13 -11.51
C THR A 32 3.52 -7.58 -10.40
N ALA A 33 4.46 -8.39 -9.92
CA ALA A 33 5.37 -8.01 -8.84
C ALA A 33 6.72 -8.71 -9.01
N CYS A 34 7.79 -8.00 -8.72
CA CYS A 34 9.12 -8.57 -8.61
C CYS A 34 9.77 -8.04 -7.33
N TRP A 35 10.46 -8.89 -6.59
CA TRP A 35 11.13 -8.51 -5.36
C TRP A 35 12.58 -8.98 -5.42
N ILE A 36 13.48 -8.06 -5.13
CA ILE A 36 14.90 -8.32 -5.03
C ILE A 36 15.32 -7.96 -3.61
N PRO A 37 15.97 -8.87 -2.87
CA PRO A 37 16.50 -8.56 -1.56
C PRO A 37 17.48 -7.36 -1.60
N PRO A 38 17.56 -6.58 -0.51
CA PRO A 38 18.63 -5.62 -0.31
C PRO A 38 20.01 -6.28 -0.47
N LEU A 39 21.03 -5.49 -0.82
CA LEU A 39 22.39 -5.98 -1.05
C LEU A 39 22.92 -6.84 0.11
N GLU A 40 22.64 -6.42 1.34
CA GLU A 40 23.04 -7.11 2.58
C GLU A 40 22.45 -8.53 2.72
N HIS A 41 21.27 -8.79 2.16
CA HIS A 41 20.53 -10.05 2.34
C HIS A 41 20.47 -10.92 1.07
N ARG A 42 21.17 -10.51 0.00
CA ARG A 42 21.06 -11.13 -1.33
C ARG A 42 21.61 -12.57 -1.40
N GLY A 43 22.42 -12.99 -0.41
CA GLY A 43 22.87 -14.38 -0.24
C GLY A 43 21.97 -15.24 0.67
N SER A 44 21.14 -14.61 1.50
CA SER A 44 20.27 -15.32 2.46
C SER A 44 18.84 -15.49 1.94
N GLU A 45 18.34 -14.51 1.20
CA GLU A 45 16.96 -14.49 0.69
C GLU A 45 16.93 -14.63 -0.83
N ARG A 46 15.99 -15.43 -1.34
CA ARG A 46 15.82 -15.64 -2.78
C ARG A 46 14.93 -14.55 -3.37
N ALA A 47 15.39 -13.90 -4.45
CA ALA A 47 14.55 -13.00 -5.22
C ALA A 47 13.38 -13.77 -5.85
N TYR A 48 12.23 -13.10 -6.07
CA TYR A 48 11.09 -13.73 -6.72
C TYR A 48 10.41 -12.82 -7.74
N VAL A 49 9.76 -13.44 -8.71
CA VAL A 49 8.98 -12.78 -9.77
C VAL A 49 7.60 -13.41 -9.82
N LYS A 50 6.56 -12.58 -9.83
CA LYS A 50 5.16 -12.97 -9.91
C LYS A 50 4.55 -12.44 -11.20
N PHE A 51 3.96 -13.35 -11.96
CA PHE A 51 3.25 -13.07 -13.21
C PHE A 51 1.76 -12.87 -12.99
N ASN A 52 1.15 -12.17 -13.94
CA ASN A 52 -0.30 -12.02 -14.02
C ASN A 52 -0.98 -13.34 -14.44
N THR A 53 -0.35 -14.09 -15.37
CA THR A 53 -0.89 -15.35 -15.91
C THR A 53 0.01 -16.55 -15.62
N ALA A 54 -0.59 -17.71 -15.36
CA ALA A 54 0.15 -18.96 -15.11
C ALA A 54 0.91 -19.46 -16.35
N LYS A 55 0.34 -19.23 -17.55
CA LYS A 55 0.99 -19.59 -18.81
C LYS A 55 2.31 -18.84 -19.02
N ALA A 56 2.34 -17.54 -18.69
CA ALA A 56 3.57 -16.73 -18.75
C ALA A 56 4.61 -17.23 -17.75
N ALA A 57 4.19 -17.59 -16.54
CA ALA A 57 5.09 -18.15 -15.52
C ALA A 57 5.72 -19.47 -15.97
N GLN A 58 4.94 -20.37 -16.59
CA GLN A 58 5.47 -21.63 -17.12
C GLN A 58 6.49 -21.39 -18.24
N ALA A 59 6.18 -20.53 -19.22
CA ALA A 59 7.09 -20.23 -20.31
C ALA A 59 8.40 -19.59 -19.82
N ALA A 60 8.32 -18.69 -18.84
CA ALA A 60 9.47 -18.07 -18.21
C ALA A 60 10.34 -19.10 -17.46
N LEU A 61 9.71 -20.05 -16.75
CA LEU A 61 10.42 -21.13 -16.07
C LEU A 61 11.14 -22.03 -17.08
N ASP A 62 10.46 -22.44 -18.15
CA ASP A 62 11.05 -23.29 -19.19
C ASP A 62 12.25 -22.60 -19.86
N ALA A 63 12.15 -21.31 -20.18
CA ALA A 63 13.27 -20.53 -20.75
C ALA A 63 14.44 -20.36 -19.78
N SER A 64 14.16 -20.20 -18.47
CA SER A 64 15.21 -20.14 -17.45
C SER A 64 15.93 -21.48 -17.27
N ASN A 65 15.20 -22.59 -17.31
CA ASN A 65 15.78 -23.93 -17.21
C ASN A 65 16.56 -24.32 -18.47
N ALA A 66 16.13 -23.83 -19.64
CA ALA A 66 16.86 -23.93 -20.89
C ALA A 66 18.13 -23.07 -20.92
N GLY A 67 18.31 -22.16 -19.95
CA GLY A 67 19.47 -21.29 -19.85
C GLY A 67 19.50 -20.18 -20.90
N GLN A 68 18.34 -19.74 -21.37
CA GLN A 68 18.22 -18.66 -22.36
C GLN A 68 18.23 -17.25 -21.73
N LEU A 69 18.06 -17.17 -20.41
CA LEU A 69 17.91 -15.91 -19.69
C LEU A 69 19.22 -15.50 -19.03
N TYR A 70 19.78 -14.38 -19.49
CA TYR A 70 21.00 -13.81 -18.95
C TYR A 70 20.74 -12.45 -18.33
N LEU A 71 21.21 -12.25 -17.10
CA LEU A 71 21.17 -10.97 -16.40
C LEU A 71 22.60 -10.62 -15.98
N ASP A 72 23.08 -9.46 -16.41
CA ASP A 72 24.45 -9.01 -16.15
C ASP A 72 25.53 -10.03 -16.58
N GLY A 73 25.26 -10.78 -17.66
CA GLY A 73 26.15 -11.83 -18.17
C GLY A 73 26.08 -13.17 -17.44
N VAL A 74 25.24 -13.30 -16.40
CA VAL A 74 25.06 -14.54 -15.64
C VAL A 74 23.72 -15.19 -15.99
N ASN A 75 23.73 -16.51 -16.16
CA ASN A 75 22.52 -17.28 -16.47
C ASN A 75 21.57 -17.35 -15.27
N LEU A 76 20.29 -17.05 -15.48
CA LEU A 76 19.24 -17.08 -14.47
C LEU A 76 18.62 -18.48 -14.39
N LYS A 77 18.53 -19.02 -13.17
CA LYS A 77 17.72 -20.20 -12.88
C LYS A 77 16.56 -19.85 -11.97
N ALA A 78 15.40 -20.42 -12.25
CA ALA A 78 14.19 -20.24 -11.47
C ALA A 78 13.60 -21.59 -11.04
N GLU A 79 12.86 -21.56 -9.95
CA GLU A 79 12.11 -22.69 -9.41
C GLU A 79 10.69 -22.25 -9.09
N TRP A 80 9.73 -23.17 -9.17
CA TRP A 80 8.38 -22.89 -8.68
C TRP A 80 8.43 -22.56 -7.19
N ARG A 81 7.80 -21.44 -6.82
CA ARG A 81 7.68 -21.06 -5.43
C ARG A 81 6.71 -22.02 -4.71
N LEU A 82 7.26 -22.97 -3.95
CA LEU A 82 6.50 -24.03 -3.24
C LEU A 82 5.74 -23.50 -2.03
N ALA A 83 6.34 -22.57 -1.30
CA ALA A 83 5.67 -21.88 -0.23
C ALA A 83 5.35 -20.47 -0.70
N ALA A 84 4.12 -20.01 -0.46
CA ALA A 84 3.92 -18.59 -0.22
C ALA A 84 4.69 -18.26 1.08
N ALA A 85 6.02 -18.19 0.98
CA ALA A 85 6.87 -17.65 2.01
C ALA A 85 6.17 -16.36 2.40
N ARG A 86 6.06 -16.14 3.70
CA ARG A 86 5.54 -14.91 4.28
C ARG A 86 6.57 -13.82 3.98
N THR A 87 6.88 -13.62 2.70
CA THR A 87 7.68 -12.53 2.19
C THR A 87 7.04 -11.33 2.79
N GLN A 88 7.83 -10.57 3.52
CA GLN A 88 7.51 -9.24 4.02
C GLN A 88 7.29 -8.28 2.84
N ASP A 89 6.48 -8.66 1.87
CA ASP A 89 5.70 -7.74 1.05
C ASP A 89 4.58 -7.12 1.91
N SER A 90 4.93 -6.78 3.15
CA SER A 90 4.38 -5.70 3.96
C SER A 90 4.67 -4.32 3.32
N ARG A 91 4.77 -4.27 1.99
CA ARG A 91 4.54 -3.06 1.20
C ARG A 91 3.07 -2.88 0.85
N ASP A 92 2.22 -3.88 1.11
CA ASP A 92 0.98 -3.56 1.82
C ASP A 92 1.39 -3.25 3.27
N PHE A 93 1.87 -2.02 3.44
CA PHE A 93 1.59 -1.26 4.64
C PHE A 93 0.09 -1.40 4.82
N GLU A 94 -0.35 -2.33 5.66
CA GLU A 94 -1.61 -2.19 6.34
C GLU A 94 -1.52 -0.88 7.14
N ALA A 95 -1.79 0.22 6.45
CA ALA A 95 -2.23 1.49 7.02
C ALA A 95 -3.57 1.32 7.77
N ARG A 96 -3.97 0.09 8.08
CA ARG A 96 -4.96 -0.28 9.09
C ARG A 96 -4.41 -0.36 10.51
N GLY A 97 -3.10 -0.17 10.71
CA GLY A 97 -2.50 -0.23 12.04
C GLY A 97 -1.33 0.72 12.27
N SER A 98 -1.02 1.66 11.37
CA SER A 98 -0.03 2.69 11.71
C SER A 98 -0.60 3.59 12.80
N ASN A 99 -0.28 3.27 14.05
CA ASN A 99 -0.35 4.17 15.20
C ASN A 99 0.62 5.37 15.07
N LEU A 100 1.23 5.60 13.89
CA LEU A 100 1.72 6.92 13.54
C LEU A 100 0.50 7.83 13.46
N MET A 101 0.21 8.52 14.55
CA MET A 101 -0.68 9.68 14.54
C MET A 101 -0.27 10.54 13.36
N THR A 102 -1.13 10.62 12.35
CA THR A 102 -0.92 11.58 11.27
C THR A 102 -0.87 12.96 11.91
N SER A 103 -0.17 13.92 11.30
CA SER A 103 -0.11 15.30 11.81
C SER A 103 -1.51 15.89 12.06
N ARG A 104 -2.52 15.36 11.37
CA ARG A 104 -3.95 15.67 11.55
C ARG A 104 -4.53 15.13 12.85
N ASP A 105 -4.13 13.93 13.28
CA ASP A 105 -4.54 13.35 14.57
C ASP A 105 -3.86 14.04 15.74
N LEU A 106 -2.59 14.45 15.59
CA LEU A 106 -1.91 15.31 16.57
C LEU A 106 -2.64 16.64 16.75
N MET A 107 -2.98 17.34 15.65
CA MET A 107 -3.75 18.59 15.75
C MET A 107 -5.14 18.39 16.37
N ARG A 108 -5.83 17.28 16.07
CA ARG A 108 -7.14 16.98 16.67
C ARG A 108 -7.03 16.67 18.16
N ALA A 109 -6.00 15.92 18.56
CA ALA A 109 -5.74 15.62 19.96
C ALA A 109 -5.43 16.90 20.75
N GLU A 110 -4.63 17.79 20.18
CA GLU A 110 -4.26 19.07 20.78
C GLU A 110 -5.46 20.02 20.88
N ALA A 111 -6.27 20.13 19.83
CA ALA A 111 -7.50 20.93 19.84
C ALA A 111 -8.51 20.42 20.88
N LYS A 112 -8.62 19.09 21.06
CA LYS A 112 -9.49 18.49 22.07
C LYS A 112 -8.99 18.81 23.49
N LYS A 113 -7.67 18.67 23.73
CA LYS A 113 -7.06 19.00 25.03
C LYS A 113 -7.28 20.47 25.40
N ALA A 114 -7.10 21.39 24.44
CA ALA A 114 -7.34 22.82 24.64
C ALA A 114 -8.80 23.14 25.01
N ARG A 115 -9.77 22.39 24.47
CA ARG A 115 -11.19 22.55 24.81
C ARG A 115 -11.49 22.07 26.23
N ASP A 116 -10.99 20.90 26.62
CA ASP A 116 -11.22 20.32 27.95
C ASP A 116 -10.60 21.19 29.06
N GLU A 117 -9.45 21.83 28.81
CA GLU A 117 -8.86 22.79 29.76
C GLU A 117 -9.70 24.05 29.94
N ARG A 118 -10.40 24.51 28.88
CA ARG A 118 -11.25 25.70 28.94
C ARG A 118 -12.61 25.43 29.58
N GLU A 119 -13.13 24.21 29.45
CA GLU A 119 -14.38 23.77 30.07
C GLU A 119 -14.22 23.30 31.52
N LYS A 120 -13.00 23.15 32.06
CA LYS A 120 -12.80 22.90 33.50
C LYS A 120 -13.29 24.13 34.28
N PRO A 121 -14.44 24.07 34.98
CA PRO A 121 -14.86 25.17 35.82
C PRO A 121 -13.78 25.31 36.90
N LYS A 122 -13.17 26.49 37.01
CA LYS A 122 -12.37 26.87 38.18
C LYS A 122 -13.22 26.52 39.39
N ARG A 123 -12.95 25.38 40.03
CA ARG A 123 -13.49 25.04 41.35
C ARG A 123 -12.94 26.13 42.24
N LYS A 124 -13.79 27.14 42.41
CA LYS A 124 -13.67 28.23 43.34
C LYS A 124 -13.61 27.55 44.70
N GLU A 125 -12.40 27.26 45.15
CA GLU A 125 -12.11 26.99 46.55
C GLU A 125 -12.48 28.25 47.33
N ARG A 126 -13.77 28.38 47.64
CA ARG A 126 -14.24 29.32 48.65
C ARG A 126 -14.57 28.51 49.87
N ASN A 127 -13.54 28.35 50.68
CA ASN A 127 -13.64 27.98 52.06
C ASN A 127 -14.76 28.72 52.79
N ARG A 128 -15.28 28.01 53.80
CA ARG A 128 -15.75 28.53 55.09
C ARG A 128 -17.17 29.09 55.18
N SER A 129 -17.98 28.25 55.84
CA SER A 129 -18.89 28.56 56.95
C SER A 129 -20.06 29.49 56.67
N ARG A 130 -21.26 28.89 56.56
CA ARG A 130 -22.40 29.33 57.36
C ARG A 130 -23.49 28.27 57.40
N GLU A 131 -23.90 27.98 58.64
CA GLU A 131 -25.06 27.20 59.01
C GLU A 131 -26.31 27.65 58.25
N ALA A 132 -27.12 26.69 57.84
CA ALA A 132 -28.55 26.91 57.62
C ALA A 132 -29.27 25.57 57.71
N GLU A 133 -29.55 25.17 58.94
CA GLU A 133 -30.69 24.32 59.25
C GLU A 133 -31.95 24.91 58.59
N ARG A 134 -32.64 24.14 57.75
CA ARG A 134 -34.10 24.09 57.73
C ARG A 134 -34.58 22.96 56.84
N THR A 135 -34.94 21.88 57.52
CA THR A 135 -36.22 21.17 57.35
C THR A 135 -37.10 21.67 56.19
N GLU A 136 -37.46 20.79 55.25
CA GLU A 136 -38.85 20.33 55.24
C GLU A 136 -39.09 19.18 54.26
N ARG A 137 -39.73 18.18 54.85
CA ARG A 137 -40.47 17.09 54.22
C ARG A 137 -41.43 17.65 53.16
N ARG A 138 -41.36 17.16 51.91
CA ARG A 138 -42.59 16.87 51.19
C ARG A 138 -42.40 15.81 50.10
N LYS A 139 -42.88 14.62 50.46
CA LYS A 139 -43.26 13.53 49.56
C LYS A 139 -44.05 14.08 48.37
N ARG A 140 -43.67 13.71 47.14
CA ARG A 140 -44.67 13.50 46.08
C ARG A 140 -44.16 12.53 45.02
N SER A 141 -44.58 11.28 45.20
CA SER A 141 -44.66 10.26 44.16
C SER A 141 -45.40 10.79 42.94
N ARG A 142 -44.76 10.71 41.77
CA ARG A 142 -45.49 10.73 40.50
C ARG A 142 -44.72 9.93 39.44
N SER A 143 -45.10 8.66 39.36
CA SER A 143 -44.93 7.81 38.19
C SER A 143 -45.47 8.54 36.94
N ARG A 144 -44.62 8.68 35.93
CA ARG A 144 -45.06 8.94 34.56
C ARG A 144 -44.03 8.41 33.56
N GLU A 145 -44.25 7.14 33.24
CA GLU A 145 -44.02 6.55 31.93
C GLU A 145 -44.34 7.53 30.79
N ARG A 146 -43.37 7.69 29.86
CA ARG A 146 -43.51 8.04 28.42
C ARG A 146 -42.11 8.30 27.86
N ARG A 147 -41.57 7.38 27.05
CA ARG A 147 -41.64 7.36 25.58
C ARG A 147 -40.65 8.33 24.90
N ARG A 148 -39.94 7.76 23.91
CA ARG A 148 -39.17 8.38 22.81
C ARG A 148 -37.84 9.02 23.25
N ARG A 149 -36.66 8.49 22.92
CA ARG A 149 -36.16 7.99 21.63
C ARG A 149 -36.41 8.95 20.47
N GLU A 150 -35.88 10.16 20.58
CA GLU A 150 -35.52 10.98 19.42
C GLU A 150 -34.13 11.57 19.66
N ARG A 151 -33.15 10.99 18.95
CA ARG A 151 -31.77 11.47 18.91
C ARG A 151 -31.75 12.54 17.81
N SER A 152 -32.17 13.74 18.16
CA SER A 152 -32.14 14.91 17.28
C SER A 152 -30.68 15.24 16.94
N ARG A 153 -30.30 14.86 15.73
CA ARG A 153 -29.13 15.37 15.02
C ARG A 153 -29.41 16.82 14.62
N SER A 154 -29.06 17.76 15.48
CA SER A 154 -28.98 19.17 15.10
C SER A 154 -27.73 19.77 15.73
N ASN A 155 -26.65 19.81 14.96
CA ASN A 155 -25.74 20.94 15.00
C ASN A 155 -25.06 21.09 13.64
N ARG A 156 -25.77 21.89 12.85
CA ARG A 156 -25.38 22.54 11.61
C ARG A 156 -24.76 23.88 12.04
N SER A 157 -23.47 24.09 11.87
CA SER A 157 -22.84 25.41 11.69
C SER A 157 -21.31 25.31 11.71
N GLY A 158 -20.67 25.97 10.75
CA GLY A 158 -19.22 25.99 10.53
C GLY A 158 -18.92 25.43 9.14
N ASP A 159 -19.24 26.13 8.06
CA ASP A 159 -18.63 27.41 7.68
C ASP A 159 -17.12 27.39 7.96
N ARG A 160 -16.34 27.06 6.92
CA ARG A 160 -15.03 27.64 6.60
C ARG A 160 -14.35 26.81 5.52
N GLY A 161 -13.93 27.52 4.46
CA GLY A 161 -12.69 27.18 3.79
C GLY A 161 -12.85 26.60 2.40
N ASP A 162 -13.52 27.37 1.55
CA ASP A 162 -13.05 27.59 0.20
C ASP A 162 -11.52 27.84 0.21
N ARG A 163 -10.75 26.78 -0.05
CA ARG A 163 -9.34 26.88 -0.44
C ARG A 163 -9.14 25.94 -1.60
N GLY A 164 -9.48 26.47 -2.77
CA GLY A 164 -8.96 25.99 -4.03
C GLY A 164 -7.48 25.69 -3.89
N ARG A 165 -7.14 24.41 -4.05
CA ARG A 165 -5.78 24.01 -4.42
C ARG A 165 -5.91 23.25 -5.73
N ALA A 166 -6.09 24.05 -6.78
CA ALA A 166 -5.77 23.67 -8.14
C ALA A 166 -4.34 23.13 -8.15
N ARG A 167 -4.20 21.81 -8.01
CA ARG A 167 -2.98 21.11 -8.37
C ARG A 167 -3.14 20.76 -9.84
N SER A 168 -2.74 21.73 -10.66
CA SER A 168 -2.23 21.54 -12.01
C SER A 168 -1.22 20.40 -11.99
N ARG A 169 -1.71 19.17 -12.19
CA ARG A 169 -0.84 18.05 -12.51
C ARG A 169 -0.69 18.10 -14.02
N SER A 170 0.39 18.76 -14.45
CA SER A 170 0.86 18.79 -15.81
C SER A 170 0.82 17.37 -16.37
N LYS A 171 -0.10 17.15 -17.33
CA LYS A 171 0.03 16.10 -18.32
C LYS A 171 1.32 16.42 -19.08
N LYS A 172 2.42 15.80 -18.65
CA LYS A 172 3.60 15.67 -19.50
C LYS A 172 3.17 14.74 -20.63
N SER A 173 2.88 15.35 -21.77
CA SER A 173 2.73 14.68 -23.05
C SER A 173 4.03 13.94 -23.33
N GLU A 174 4.02 12.63 -23.08
CA GLU A 174 4.98 11.74 -23.72
C GLU A 174 4.56 11.69 -25.19
N GLU A 175 5.41 12.26 -26.03
CA GLU A 175 5.30 12.12 -27.48
C GLU A 175 5.33 10.63 -27.84
N PRO A 176 4.42 10.15 -28.72
CA PRO A 176 4.59 8.85 -29.33
C PRO A 176 5.81 8.92 -30.25
N VAL A 177 6.92 8.33 -29.82
CA VAL A 177 8.04 8.02 -30.70
C VAL A 177 7.50 7.03 -31.73
N ALA A 178 7.25 7.53 -32.94
CA ALA A 178 6.93 6.74 -34.10
C ALA A 178 8.10 5.77 -34.33
N LEU A 179 7.88 4.50 -33.99
CA LEU A 179 8.77 3.43 -34.35
C LEU A 179 8.62 3.25 -35.86
N GLU A 180 9.59 3.76 -36.63
CA GLU A 180 9.69 3.52 -38.06
C GLU A 180 9.83 2.01 -38.28
N ASP A 181 8.82 1.43 -38.94
CA ASP A 181 8.84 0.10 -39.52
C ASP A 181 9.94 0.06 -40.59
N LYS A 182 11.15 -0.37 -40.20
CA LYS A 182 12.13 -0.86 -41.17
C LYS A 182 11.69 -2.26 -41.59
N GLN A 183 10.88 -2.30 -42.64
CA GLN A 183 10.77 -3.45 -43.54
C GLN A 183 12.15 -3.71 -44.13
N GLY A 184 12.94 -4.52 -43.42
CA GLY A 184 14.02 -5.28 -44.02
C GLY A 184 13.39 -6.47 -44.73
N SER A 185 13.15 -6.28 -46.03
CA SER A 185 13.27 -7.36 -47.01
C SER A 185 14.69 -7.93 -46.96
N ASP A 186 14.91 -8.99 -47.73
CA ASP A 186 16.18 -9.68 -48.00
C ASP A 186 16.40 -10.89 -47.09
N ASP A 187 16.67 -12.12 -47.52
CA ASP A 187 16.61 -12.82 -48.81
C ASP A 187 16.69 -14.30 -48.40
N GLU A 188 15.75 -15.15 -48.84
CA GLU A 188 16.03 -16.21 -49.83
C GLU A 188 17.45 -16.81 -49.76
N VAL A 189 17.63 -17.93 -49.05
CA VAL A 189 18.56 -18.98 -49.52
C VAL A 189 17.96 -20.36 -49.28
N THR A 190 17.35 -20.82 -50.35
CA THR A 190 17.09 -22.21 -50.71
C THR A 190 18.42 -22.95 -50.92
N SER A 191 18.72 -23.97 -50.14
CA SER A 191 19.57 -25.12 -50.53
C SER A 191 19.50 -26.17 -49.42
N MET A 192 18.75 -27.28 -49.53
CA MET A 192 18.96 -28.41 -50.44
C MET A 192 20.38 -28.99 -50.32
N VAL A 193 20.61 -29.93 -49.40
CA VAL A 193 21.60 -31.01 -49.58
C VAL A 193 21.15 -32.27 -48.81
N ILE A 194 20.65 -33.22 -49.62
CA ILE A 194 20.81 -34.69 -49.59
C ILE A 194 20.49 -35.44 -48.29
#